data_AF-A0A1B8JAM9-F1
#
_entry.id   AF-A0A1B8JAM9-F1
#
_cell.length_a   1.000
_cell.length_b   1.000
_cell.length_c   1.000
_cell.angle_alpha   90.00
_cell.angle_beta   90.00
_cell.angle_gamma   90.00
#
_symmetry.space_group_name_H-M   'P 1'
#
loop_
_entity.id
_entity.type
_entity.pdbx_description
1 polymer ?
#
loop_
_entity_poly.entity_id
_entity_poly.type
_entity_poly.pdbx_seq_one_letter_code
_entity_poly.pdbx_strand_id
1 'polypeptide(L)'
;MRNLCKNPRRPNENSSTLCENLTARQILTHSCQNLAAKIAKMTQITKATRTTTRLKVLFIALIAFTSAVCHADMRAYKIASWNLGSPYSAQSHRGAQVSIEQKWNNTIRALLMGNNGADIVLLQRVSAMPAFATFLNTFTLPYANTIPIHEYQWDLGKGIGSVFVYFVRADASAQELNLAIVSKKRAQEMFIIKPYDKRTPPLFGIRLGEDVFLSADFASKKSADSAKVLGSVLDFFAAMPNANDIQWLVAGSFSTTPQALQASIAPKIQERINIIATSTPTRKSGGNLDYAISGNSGENPYLAPPLKAYLGYGSIRAPFDSDFIPINISR
;
A
#
# COMPACT_ATOMS: atom_id res chain seq x y z
N MET A 1 41.06 28.81 26.24
CA MET A 1 42.47 29.08 25.85
C MET A 1 42.96 27.89 25.04
N ARG A 2 42.82 27.94 23.71
CA ARG A 2 43.91 28.10 22.71
C ARG A 2 44.99 27.01 22.74
N ASN A 3 44.97 26.12 21.74
CA ASN A 3 45.98 26.00 20.65
C ASN A 3 45.64 24.74 19.82
N LEU A 4 45.22 24.83 18.56
CA LEU A 4 45.99 25.08 17.32
C LEU A 4 47.03 24.00 16.99
N CYS A 5 46.74 23.20 15.94
CA CYS A 5 47.64 22.77 14.86
C CYS A 5 46.79 22.01 13.82
N LYS A 6 46.31 22.66 12.74
CA LYS A 6 46.96 22.84 11.41
C LYS A 6 47.34 21.54 10.69
N ASN A 7 46.59 21.33 9.61
CA ASN A 7 46.81 20.48 8.45
C ASN A 7 48.07 20.88 7.66
N PRO A 8 48.79 19.92 7.05
CA PRO A 8 49.30 20.14 5.69
C PRO A 8 49.07 18.96 4.71
N ARG A 9 48.60 19.36 3.52
CA ARG A 9 48.69 18.85 2.14
C ARG A 9 49.27 17.44 1.84
N ARG A 10 48.60 16.81 0.84
CA ARG A 10 48.92 15.60 0.04
C ARG A 10 50.40 15.45 -0.39
N PRO A 11 50.85 14.21 -0.67
CA PRO A 11 50.85 13.73 -2.06
C PRO A 11 50.44 12.24 -2.26
N ASN A 12 49.98 11.97 -3.50
CA ASN A 12 50.03 10.75 -4.33
C ASN A 12 49.34 9.43 -3.94
N GLU A 13 48.36 9.09 -4.78
CA GLU A 13 48.13 7.86 -5.56
C GLU A 13 48.57 6.49 -5.01
N ASN A 14 47.59 5.57 -5.10
CA ASN A 14 47.63 4.10 -5.02
C ASN A 14 47.31 3.45 -3.66
N SER A 15 46.01 3.34 -3.38
CA SER A 15 45.43 2.21 -2.60
C SER A 15 43.89 2.16 -2.75
N SER A 16 43.39 2.05 -3.98
CA SER A 16 42.00 1.68 -4.22
C SER A 16 41.85 0.15 -4.12
N THR A 17 41.55 -0.35 -2.92
CA THR A 17 40.81 -1.62 -2.66
C THR A 17 40.84 -1.93 -1.16
N LEU A 18 39.96 -1.31 -0.36
CA LEU A 18 39.61 -1.78 1.00
C LEU A 18 38.48 -0.93 1.59
N CYS A 19 37.32 -0.93 0.94
CA CYS A 19 36.08 -0.36 1.50
C CYS A 19 34.85 -1.07 0.92
N GLU A 20 34.85 -2.40 0.94
CA GLU A 20 33.66 -3.23 0.79
C GLU A 20 33.75 -4.34 1.84
N ASN A 21 32.60 -4.74 2.40
CA ASN A 21 32.40 -5.80 3.42
C ASN A 21 32.17 -5.36 4.87
N LEU A 22 31.23 -4.43 5.10
CA LEU A 22 30.58 -4.29 6.42
C LEU A 22 29.04 -4.31 6.40
N THR A 23 28.39 -4.72 5.30
CA THR A 23 26.92 -4.66 5.15
C THR A 23 26.15 -5.98 5.34
N ALA A 24 26.82 -7.11 5.60
CA ALA A 24 26.12 -8.40 5.75
C ALA A 24 25.96 -8.88 7.22
N ARG A 25 26.73 -8.32 8.17
CA ARG A 25 26.81 -8.86 9.54
C ARG A 25 25.81 -8.29 10.54
N GLN A 26 25.25 -7.10 10.29
CA GLN A 26 24.30 -6.44 11.20
C GLN A 26 22.84 -6.85 10.98
N ILE A 27 22.50 -7.37 9.79
CA ILE A 27 21.15 -7.88 9.47
C ILE A 27 20.91 -9.27 10.11
N LEU A 28 21.97 -10.01 10.42
CA LEU A 28 21.88 -11.36 10.99
C LEU A 28 21.66 -11.38 12.52
N THR A 29 22.00 -10.32 13.26
CA THR A 29 22.04 -10.37 14.73
C THR A 29 20.68 -10.22 15.42
N HIS A 30 19.72 -9.47 14.85
CA HIS A 30 18.41 -9.29 15.49
C HIS A 30 17.37 -10.34 15.08
N SER A 31 17.45 -10.88 13.85
CA SER A 31 16.62 -12.00 13.41
C SER A 31 16.94 -13.30 14.18
N CYS A 32 18.21 -13.50 14.57
CA CYS A 32 18.63 -14.66 15.37
C CYS A 32 18.04 -14.69 16.79
N GLN A 33 17.73 -13.54 17.41
CA GLN A 33 17.25 -13.51 18.80
C GLN A 33 15.78 -13.95 18.92
N ASN A 34 14.93 -13.53 17.98
CA ASN A 34 13.53 -13.96 17.92
C ASN A 34 13.39 -15.41 17.43
N LEU A 35 14.30 -15.85 16.56
CA LEU A 35 14.40 -17.24 16.12
C LEU A 35 14.86 -18.16 17.27
N ALA A 36 15.85 -17.75 18.07
CA ALA A 36 16.32 -18.50 19.23
C ALA A 36 15.23 -18.69 20.29
N ALA A 37 14.43 -17.65 20.57
CA ALA A 37 13.31 -17.74 21.52
C ALA A 37 12.18 -18.66 21.03
N LYS A 38 11.85 -18.63 19.72
CA LYS A 38 10.88 -19.55 19.10
C LYS A 38 11.38 -21.00 19.06
N ILE A 39 12.66 -21.21 18.74
CA ILE A 39 13.31 -22.54 18.77
C ILE A 39 13.32 -23.10 20.19
N ALA A 40 13.65 -22.30 21.21
CA ALA A 40 13.66 -22.73 22.62
C ALA A 40 12.28 -23.20 23.10
N LYS A 41 11.21 -22.49 22.70
CA LYS A 41 9.82 -22.84 23.05
C LYS A 41 9.35 -24.12 22.33
N MET A 42 9.78 -24.35 21.09
CA MET A 42 9.48 -25.59 20.34
C MET A 42 10.32 -26.82 20.77
N THR A 43 11.52 -26.59 21.32
CA THR A 43 12.36 -27.66 21.89
C THR A 43 11.69 -28.30 23.12
N GLN A 44 10.84 -27.54 23.84
CA GLN A 44 10.02 -28.10 24.93
C GLN A 44 8.87 -28.99 24.43
N ILE A 45 8.28 -28.69 23.27
CA ILE A 45 7.17 -29.46 22.68
C ILE A 45 7.67 -30.80 22.09
N THR A 46 8.91 -30.85 21.60
CA THR A 46 9.51 -32.04 20.98
C THR A 46 10.15 -33.04 21.96
N LYS A 47 10.18 -32.73 23.25
CA LYS A 47 10.55 -33.70 24.30
C LYS A 47 9.47 -34.78 24.52
N ALA A 48 8.25 -34.56 24.04
CA ALA A 48 7.11 -35.47 24.22
C ALA A 48 7.00 -36.59 23.16
N THR A 49 7.84 -36.62 22.13
CA THR A 49 7.75 -37.62 21.05
C THR A 49 9.11 -38.26 20.72
N ARG A 50 9.14 -39.61 20.75
CA ARG A 50 10.26 -40.46 20.32
C ARG A 50 10.36 -40.47 18.79
N THR A 51 10.83 -39.37 18.22
CA THR A 51 11.24 -39.31 16.81
C THR A 51 12.76 -39.23 16.69
N THR A 52 13.32 -39.96 15.74
CA THR A 52 14.77 -40.09 15.50
C THR A 52 15.40 -38.73 15.18
N THR A 53 16.63 -38.52 15.65
CA THR A 53 17.36 -37.24 15.58
C THR A 53 17.45 -36.67 14.16
N ARG A 54 17.53 -37.52 13.13
CA ARG A 54 17.53 -37.12 11.72
C ARG A 54 16.20 -36.51 11.26
N LEU A 55 15.07 -37.04 11.72
CA LEU A 55 13.74 -36.52 11.38
C LEU A 55 13.49 -35.16 12.06
N LYS A 56 14.03 -34.95 13.27
CA LYS A 56 13.97 -33.67 14.00
C LYS A 56 14.76 -32.58 13.28
N VAL A 57 15.97 -32.88 12.81
CA VAL A 57 16.79 -31.92 12.02
C VAL A 57 16.12 -31.59 10.69
N LEU A 58 15.56 -32.58 10.00
CA LEU A 58 14.84 -32.35 8.74
C LEU A 58 13.58 -31.49 8.94
N PHE A 59 12.82 -31.71 10.02
CA PHE A 59 11.66 -30.90 10.38
C PHE A 59 12.06 -29.46 10.72
N ILE A 60 13.15 -29.25 11.47
CA ILE A 60 13.64 -27.91 11.81
C ILE A 60 14.14 -27.19 10.55
N ALA A 61 14.86 -27.87 9.67
CA ALA A 61 15.33 -27.32 8.40
C ALA A 61 14.16 -26.97 7.47
N LEU A 62 13.14 -27.83 7.38
CA LEU A 62 11.93 -27.58 6.59
C LEU A 62 11.13 -26.40 7.15
N ILE A 63 10.97 -26.30 8.48
CA ILE A 63 10.30 -25.17 9.14
C ILE A 63 11.08 -23.88 8.90
N ALA A 64 12.39 -23.87 9.11
CA ALA A 64 13.26 -22.71 8.87
C ALA A 64 13.22 -22.26 7.40
N PHE A 65 13.18 -23.22 6.46
CA PHE A 65 13.05 -22.95 5.04
C PHE A 65 11.65 -22.40 4.69
N THR A 66 10.57 -22.92 5.29
CA THR A 66 9.20 -22.42 5.07
C THR A 66 8.96 -21.04 5.69
N SER A 67 9.63 -20.70 6.80
CA SER A 67 9.56 -19.37 7.41
C SER A 67 10.37 -18.31 6.65
N ALA A 68 11.24 -18.71 5.73
CA ALA A 68 12.06 -17.80 4.92
C ALA A 68 11.33 -17.30 3.65
N VAL A 69 10.08 -17.68 3.40
CA VAL A 69 9.38 -17.41 2.11
C VAL A 69 8.17 -16.48 2.24
N CYS A 70 8.04 -15.71 3.34
CA CYS A 70 7.02 -14.65 3.42
C CYS A 70 7.68 -13.30 3.68
N HIS A 71 8.58 -12.90 2.78
CA HIS A 71 9.02 -11.52 2.71
C HIS A 71 7.96 -10.70 1.98
N ALA A 72 7.69 -9.48 2.46
CA ALA A 72 6.92 -8.50 1.71
C ALA A 72 7.53 -8.30 0.32
N ASP A 73 6.70 -8.41 -0.72
CA ASP A 73 7.14 -8.20 -2.10
C ASP A 73 6.00 -7.62 -2.94
N MET A 74 5.87 -6.30 -2.90
CA MET A 74 4.89 -5.58 -3.71
C MET A 74 5.01 -5.83 -5.22
N ARG A 75 6.16 -6.33 -5.72
CA ARG A 75 6.32 -6.67 -7.14
C ARG A 75 5.44 -7.84 -7.57
N ALA A 76 4.94 -8.63 -6.60
CA ALA A 76 4.04 -9.75 -6.85
C ALA A 76 2.61 -9.31 -7.22
N TYR A 77 2.28 -8.02 -7.10
CA TYR A 77 0.93 -7.50 -7.33
C TYR A 77 0.90 -6.50 -8.48
N LYS A 78 -0.13 -6.60 -9.32
CA LYS A 78 -0.57 -5.51 -10.21
C LYS A 78 -1.61 -4.70 -9.46
N ILE A 79 -1.35 -3.42 -9.24
CA ILE A 79 -2.23 -2.55 -8.44
C ILE A 79 -2.83 -1.51 -9.37
N ALA A 80 -4.09 -1.15 -9.17
CA ALA A 80 -4.68 0.01 -9.80
C ALA A 80 -5.26 0.95 -8.74
N SER A 81 -5.33 2.24 -9.07
CA SER A 81 -6.05 3.22 -8.25
C SER A 81 -6.91 4.09 -9.13
N TRP A 82 -8.14 4.38 -8.68
CA TRP A 82 -9.04 5.26 -9.40
C TRP A 82 -10.01 6.01 -8.50
N ASN A 83 -10.03 7.32 -8.68
CA ASN A 83 -11.07 8.19 -8.12
C ASN A 83 -12.27 8.21 -9.07
N LEU A 84 -13.43 7.77 -8.59
CA LEU A 84 -14.63 7.67 -9.41
C LEU A 84 -15.27 9.03 -9.73
N GLY A 85 -14.77 10.11 -9.13
CA GLY A 85 -15.40 11.42 -9.15
C GLY A 85 -16.65 11.47 -8.24
N SER A 86 -17.04 12.66 -7.80
CA SER A 86 -18.32 12.81 -7.09
C SER A 86 -19.43 13.06 -8.12
N PRO A 87 -20.56 12.34 -8.05
CA PRO A 87 -21.75 12.66 -8.85
C PRO A 87 -22.37 14.03 -8.49
N TYR A 88 -21.93 14.66 -7.38
CA TYR A 88 -22.43 15.93 -6.87
C TYR A 88 -21.45 17.09 -7.02
N SER A 89 -20.25 16.87 -7.58
CA SER A 89 -19.27 17.96 -7.67
C SER A 89 -19.69 18.99 -8.71
N ALA A 90 -19.72 20.27 -8.32
CA ALA A 90 -19.93 21.39 -9.23
C ALA A 90 -18.82 21.58 -10.28
N GLN A 91 -17.85 20.67 -10.39
CA GLN A 91 -16.89 20.60 -11.49
C GLN A 91 -17.32 19.62 -12.59
N SER A 92 -18.35 18.78 -12.36
CA SER A 92 -18.88 17.81 -13.33
C SER A 92 -19.72 18.45 -14.45
N HIS A 93 -19.59 19.75 -14.66
CA HIS A 93 -20.29 20.49 -15.70
C HIS A 93 -19.62 20.23 -17.05
N ARG A 94 -20.11 19.22 -17.79
CA ARG A 94 -20.26 19.15 -19.27
C ARG A 94 -20.23 17.69 -19.78
N GLY A 95 -21.23 16.87 -19.43
CA GLY A 95 -21.39 15.55 -20.05
C GLY A 95 -22.37 14.64 -19.31
N ALA A 96 -22.94 13.66 -20.03
CA ALA A 96 -23.74 12.60 -19.43
C ALA A 96 -22.82 11.72 -18.57
N GLN A 97 -22.91 11.86 -17.25
CA GLN A 97 -22.10 11.09 -16.31
C GLN A 97 -22.42 9.60 -16.44
N VAL A 98 -21.39 8.78 -16.64
CA VAL A 98 -21.53 7.31 -16.58
C VAL A 98 -21.96 6.93 -15.15
N SER A 99 -23.05 6.18 -15.05
CA SER A 99 -23.58 5.75 -13.75
C SER A 99 -22.55 4.93 -12.97
N ILE A 100 -22.64 4.94 -11.63
CA ILE A 100 -21.74 4.13 -10.79
C ILE A 100 -21.79 2.64 -11.14
N GLU A 101 -22.97 2.11 -11.47
CA GLU A 101 -23.15 0.72 -11.93
C GLU A 101 -22.39 0.44 -13.24
N GLN A 102 -22.39 1.39 -14.19
CA GLN A 102 -21.59 1.27 -15.40
C GLN A 102 -20.09 1.42 -15.13
N LYS A 103 -19.67 2.29 -14.20
CA LYS A 103 -18.26 2.40 -13.78
C LYS A 103 -17.75 1.08 -13.20
N TRP A 104 -18.56 0.40 -12.39
CA TRP A 104 -18.28 -0.96 -11.92
C TRP A 104 -18.20 -1.96 -13.08
N ASN A 105 -19.27 -2.12 -13.84
CA ASN A 105 -19.38 -3.19 -14.84
C ASN A 105 -18.46 -3.03 -16.06
N ASN A 106 -18.06 -1.81 -16.39
CA ASN A 106 -17.23 -1.52 -17.57
C ASN A 106 -15.79 -1.24 -17.16
N THR A 107 -15.55 -0.21 -16.35
CA THR A 107 -14.19 0.29 -16.10
C THR A 107 -13.48 -0.52 -15.02
N ILE A 108 -14.08 -0.69 -13.84
CA ILE A 108 -13.46 -1.44 -12.74
C ILE A 108 -13.29 -2.90 -13.14
N ARG A 109 -14.31 -3.49 -13.78
CA ARG A 109 -14.20 -4.84 -14.35
C ARG A 109 -13.05 -4.93 -15.36
N ALA A 110 -12.90 -3.98 -16.28
CA ALA A 110 -11.81 -4.00 -17.26
C ALA A 110 -10.42 -3.83 -16.62
N LEU A 111 -10.30 -3.04 -15.54
CA LEU A 111 -9.06 -2.93 -14.75
C LEU A 111 -8.66 -4.27 -14.12
N LEU A 112 -9.62 -5.11 -13.74
CA LEU A 112 -9.38 -6.42 -13.12
C LEU A 112 -9.12 -7.55 -14.13
N MET A 113 -9.57 -7.38 -15.37
CA MET A 113 -9.60 -8.43 -16.39
C MET A 113 -8.35 -8.50 -17.27
N GLY A 114 -8.16 -9.69 -17.87
CA GLY A 114 -7.07 -9.98 -18.82
C GLY A 114 -5.76 -10.33 -18.13
N ASN A 115 -4.77 -10.74 -18.92
CA ASN A 115 -3.45 -11.19 -18.42
C ASN A 115 -2.71 -10.09 -17.65
N ASN A 116 -3.09 -8.83 -17.85
CA ASN A 116 -2.54 -7.65 -17.19
C ASN A 116 -3.53 -6.95 -16.24
N GLY A 117 -4.63 -7.61 -15.90
CA GLY A 117 -5.60 -7.08 -14.95
C GLY A 117 -5.02 -6.97 -13.54
N ALA A 118 -5.32 -5.87 -12.87
CA ALA A 118 -4.90 -5.59 -11.51
C ALA A 118 -5.41 -6.68 -10.56
N ASP A 119 -4.56 -7.07 -9.61
CA ASP A 119 -4.89 -7.95 -8.50
C ASP A 119 -5.60 -7.20 -7.37
N ILE A 120 -5.34 -5.88 -7.29
CA ILE A 120 -5.87 -4.98 -6.28
C ILE A 120 -6.29 -3.66 -6.96
N VAL A 121 -7.50 -3.18 -6.70
CA VAL A 121 -7.99 -1.89 -7.18
C VAL A 121 -8.40 -1.02 -6.00
N LEU A 122 -7.72 0.10 -5.82
CA LEU A 122 -7.94 1.08 -4.76
C LEU A 122 -8.87 2.17 -5.28
N LEU A 123 -10.07 2.26 -4.70
CA LEU A 123 -11.13 3.12 -5.19
C LEU A 123 -11.44 4.25 -4.21
N GLN A 124 -11.67 5.44 -4.77
CA GLN A 124 -12.09 6.64 -4.05
C GLN A 124 -13.45 7.14 -4.57
N ARG A 125 -14.21 7.80 -3.70
CA ARG A 125 -15.53 8.39 -3.98
C ARG A 125 -16.56 7.40 -4.49
N VAL A 126 -16.61 6.23 -3.85
CA VAL A 126 -17.51 5.14 -4.23
C VAL A 126 -18.93 5.43 -3.74
N SER A 127 -19.78 5.98 -4.61
CA SER A 127 -21.15 6.36 -4.22
C SER A 127 -22.06 5.16 -3.91
N ALA A 128 -21.83 4.01 -4.57
CA ALA A 128 -22.56 2.78 -4.34
C ALA A 128 -21.75 1.53 -4.74
N MET A 129 -22.11 0.39 -4.17
CA MET A 129 -21.61 -0.93 -4.54
C MET A 129 -22.28 -1.43 -5.83
N PRO A 130 -21.65 -2.35 -6.59
CA PRO A 130 -22.30 -2.93 -7.77
C PRO A 130 -23.53 -3.75 -7.36
N ALA A 131 -24.60 -3.65 -8.12
CA ALA A 131 -25.92 -4.20 -7.76
C ALA A 131 -25.91 -5.70 -7.44
N PHE A 132 -25.01 -6.47 -8.08
CA PHE A 132 -24.89 -7.93 -7.92
C PHE A 132 -23.70 -8.36 -7.04
N ALA A 133 -23.16 -7.47 -6.21
CA ALA A 133 -22.23 -7.87 -5.17
C ALA A 133 -22.97 -8.58 -4.03
N THR A 134 -22.51 -9.78 -3.67
CA THR A 134 -23.04 -10.56 -2.55
C THR A 134 -22.37 -10.11 -1.26
N PHE A 135 -23.14 -9.64 -0.28
CA PHE A 135 -22.62 -9.32 1.05
C PHE A 135 -22.10 -10.56 1.75
N LEU A 136 -20.93 -10.47 2.37
CA LEU A 136 -20.32 -11.56 3.13
C LEU A 136 -20.27 -11.28 4.62
N ASN A 137 -19.72 -10.13 5.01
CA ASN A 137 -19.47 -9.86 6.43
C ASN A 137 -19.35 -8.35 6.73
N THR A 138 -19.52 -8.01 8.02
CA THR A 138 -19.17 -6.70 8.58
C THR A 138 -18.05 -6.86 9.59
N PHE A 139 -17.01 -6.03 9.47
CA PHE A 139 -15.91 -5.95 10.41
C PHE A 139 -15.93 -4.62 11.14
N THR A 140 -15.65 -4.67 12.45
CA THR A 140 -15.45 -3.48 13.29
C THR A 140 -14.07 -3.55 13.91
N LEU A 141 -13.26 -2.52 13.71
CA LEU A 141 -11.92 -2.45 14.28
C LEU A 141 -11.99 -1.87 15.70
N PRO A 142 -11.26 -2.43 16.69
CA PRO A 142 -11.31 -1.95 18.09
C PRO A 142 -11.00 -0.46 18.24
N TYR A 143 -10.09 0.06 17.41
CA TYR A 143 -9.62 1.45 17.41
C TYR A 143 -10.38 2.37 16.43
N ALA A 144 -11.30 1.82 15.64
CA ALA A 144 -12.11 2.56 14.66
C ALA A 144 -13.55 2.05 14.62
N ASN A 145 -14.13 1.78 15.79
CA ASN A 145 -15.44 1.16 15.96
C ASN A 145 -16.62 1.93 15.32
N THR A 146 -16.45 3.21 15.02
CA THR A 146 -17.47 4.05 14.36
C THR A 146 -17.50 3.91 12.84
N ILE A 147 -16.55 3.18 12.24
CA ILE A 147 -16.44 3.02 10.78
C ILE A 147 -16.48 1.51 10.48
N PRO A 148 -17.67 0.93 10.25
CA PRO A 148 -17.78 -0.46 9.86
C PRO A 148 -17.19 -0.67 8.46
N ILE A 149 -16.54 -1.81 8.28
CA ILE A 149 -16.04 -2.28 6.98
C ILE A 149 -16.96 -3.39 6.51
N HIS A 150 -17.53 -3.25 5.32
CA HIS A 150 -18.36 -4.28 4.71
C HIS A 150 -17.53 -5.04 3.67
N GLU A 151 -17.53 -6.37 3.77
CA GLU A 151 -16.94 -7.27 2.79
C GLU A 151 -18.04 -7.84 1.90
N TYR A 152 -17.78 -7.83 0.61
CA TYR A 152 -18.63 -8.40 -0.42
C TYR A 152 -17.81 -9.32 -1.33
N GLN A 153 -18.50 -10.24 -1.99
CA GLN A 153 -17.99 -10.97 -3.14
C GLN A 153 -18.70 -10.46 -4.40
N TRP A 154 -17.92 -10.13 -5.42
CA TRP A 154 -18.46 -9.68 -6.71
C TRP A 154 -17.99 -10.62 -7.81
N ASP A 155 -18.95 -11.20 -8.53
CA ASP A 155 -18.69 -12.06 -9.67
C ASP A 155 -18.36 -11.21 -10.90
N LEU A 156 -17.20 -11.47 -11.51
CA LEU A 156 -16.77 -10.80 -12.73
C LEU A 156 -17.36 -11.44 -13.99
N GLY A 157 -18.02 -12.59 -13.87
CA GLY A 157 -18.68 -13.32 -14.94
C GLY A 157 -18.13 -14.73 -15.15
N LYS A 158 -18.84 -15.52 -15.96
CA LYS A 158 -18.53 -16.93 -16.23
C LYS A 158 -17.08 -17.11 -16.69
N GLY A 159 -16.32 -17.92 -15.95
CA GLY A 159 -14.93 -18.28 -16.26
C GLY A 159 -13.87 -17.24 -15.87
N ILE A 160 -14.26 -16.07 -15.36
CA ILE A 160 -13.34 -15.03 -14.89
C ILE A 160 -13.11 -15.15 -13.38
N GLY A 161 -14.14 -15.62 -12.65
CA GLY A 161 -14.12 -15.82 -11.21
C GLY A 161 -14.66 -14.63 -10.44
N SER A 162 -14.53 -14.69 -9.12
CA SER A 162 -15.00 -13.64 -8.21
C SER A 162 -13.84 -12.89 -7.58
N VAL A 163 -14.12 -11.66 -7.15
CA VAL A 163 -13.23 -10.82 -6.36
C VAL A 163 -13.88 -10.45 -5.04
N PHE A 164 -13.07 -10.11 -4.05
CA PHE A 164 -13.53 -9.52 -2.79
C PHE A 164 -13.57 -8.01 -2.94
N VAL A 165 -14.62 -7.38 -2.40
CA VAL A 165 -14.73 -5.93 -2.32
C VAL A 165 -14.91 -5.54 -0.86
N TYR A 166 -14.00 -4.72 -0.35
CA TYR A 166 -14.11 -4.14 0.98
C TYR A 166 -14.53 -2.69 0.83
N PHE A 167 -15.56 -2.28 1.55
CA PHE A 167 -16.18 -0.97 1.40
C PHE A 167 -16.34 -0.29 2.75
N VAL A 168 -16.03 1.00 2.80
CA VAL A 168 -16.18 1.83 3.99
C VAL A 168 -16.85 3.15 3.66
N ARG A 169 -17.74 3.57 4.56
CA ARG A 169 -18.24 4.94 4.59
C ARG A 169 -17.30 5.78 5.45
N ALA A 170 -16.37 6.47 4.81
CA ALA A 170 -15.33 7.23 5.50
C ALA A 170 -15.89 8.46 6.24
N ASP A 171 -17.04 8.97 5.81
CA ASP A 171 -17.81 10.01 6.47
C ASP A 171 -19.29 9.64 6.41
N ALA A 172 -19.93 9.49 7.58
CA ALA A 172 -21.35 9.12 7.66
C ALA A 172 -22.29 10.22 7.11
N SER A 173 -21.80 11.47 7.06
CA SER A 173 -22.57 12.64 6.60
C SER A 173 -22.30 13.01 5.13
N ALA A 174 -21.19 12.54 4.56
CA ALA A 174 -20.79 12.83 3.18
C ALA A 174 -20.56 11.55 2.39
N GLN A 175 -21.57 11.15 1.60
CA GLN A 175 -21.50 9.99 0.69
C GLN A 175 -20.36 10.10 -0.35
N GLU A 176 -19.75 11.28 -0.48
CA GLU A 176 -18.69 11.57 -1.45
C GLU A 176 -17.33 10.97 -1.09
N LEU A 177 -17.09 10.59 0.17
CA LEU A 177 -15.76 10.18 0.66
C LEU A 177 -15.63 8.68 0.89
N ASN A 178 -16.63 7.90 0.49
CA ASN A 178 -16.58 6.45 0.60
C ASN A 178 -15.37 5.87 -0.16
N LEU A 179 -14.73 4.89 0.45
CA LEU A 179 -13.57 4.20 -0.11
C LEU A 179 -13.92 2.73 -0.32
N ALA A 180 -13.34 2.13 -1.36
CA ALA A 180 -13.39 0.68 -1.54
C ALA A 180 -12.03 0.13 -1.96
N ILE A 181 -11.80 -1.15 -1.67
CA ILE A 181 -10.68 -1.92 -2.17
C ILE A 181 -11.23 -3.20 -2.77
N VAL A 182 -10.92 -3.43 -4.05
CA VAL A 182 -11.22 -4.69 -4.72
C VAL A 182 -9.96 -5.55 -4.73
N SER A 183 -10.05 -6.82 -4.41
CA SER A 183 -8.91 -7.75 -4.45
C SER A 183 -9.29 -9.13 -4.96
N LYS A 184 -8.41 -9.73 -5.77
CA LYS A 184 -8.53 -11.15 -6.19
C LYS A 184 -8.29 -12.12 -5.04
N LYS A 185 -7.66 -11.68 -3.95
CA LYS A 185 -7.39 -12.49 -2.75
C LYS A 185 -8.18 -11.94 -1.57
N ARG A 186 -8.62 -12.83 -0.68
CA ARG A 186 -9.25 -12.40 0.57
C ARG A 186 -8.20 -11.76 1.47
N ALA A 187 -8.55 -10.63 2.07
CA ALA A 187 -7.71 -9.89 2.99
C ALA A 187 -7.55 -10.67 4.29
N GLN A 188 -6.35 -10.65 4.85
CA GLN A 188 -6.08 -11.24 6.16
C GLN A 188 -6.42 -10.28 7.29
N GLU A 189 -6.32 -8.98 7.01
CA GLU A 189 -6.52 -7.91 7.97
C GLU A 189 -6.94 -6.64 7.23
N MET A 190 -7.63 -5.74 7.93
CA MET A 190 -8.09 -4.46 7.40
C MET A 190 -7.69 -3.33 8.35
N PHE A 191 -7.46 -2.14 7.80
CA PHE A 191 -7.01 -0.98 8.55
C PHE A 191 -7.84 0.26 8.25
N ILE A 192 -8.07 1.06 9.29
CA ILE A 192 -8.56 2.43 9.19
C ILE A 192 -7.54 3.32 9.88
N ILE A 193 -6.81 4.11 9.11
CA ILE A 193 -5.80 5.04 9.64
C ILE A 193 -6.40 6.44 9.61
N LYS A 194 -6.63 7.01 10.79
CA LYS A 194 -7.14 8.39 10.93
C LYS A 194 -5.95 9.35 10.99
N PRO A 195 -5.82 10.30 10.04
CA PRO A 195 -4.78 11.32 10.12
C PRO A 195 -4.94 12.21 11.37
N TYR A 196 -3.85 12.87 11.79
CA TYR A 196 -3.85 13.78 12.94
C TYR A 196 -4.85 14.95 12.82
N ASP A 197 -5.16 15.41 11.61
CA ASP A 197 -6.20 16.41 11.37
C ASP A 197 -7.57 15.73 11.20
N LYS A 198 -8.51 16.05 12.09
CA LYS A 198 -9.89 15.53 12.07
C LYS A 198 -10.68 15.85 10.80
N ARG A 199 -10.23 16.83 9.99
CA ARG A 199 -10.88 17.21 8.73
C ARG A 199 -10.41 16.38 7.53
N THR A 200 -9.35 15.61 7.70
CA THR A 200 -8.82 14.72 6.66
C THR A 200 -9.53 13.36 6.76
N PRO A 201 -10.10 12.85 5.65
CA PRO A 201 -10.72 11.54 5.65
C PRO A 201 -9.73 10.44 6.07
N PRO A 202 -10.21 9.36 6.70
CA PRO A 202 -9.35 8.22 7.02
C PRO A 202 -8.82 7.56 5.75
N LEU A 203 -7.68 6.91 5.88
CA LEU A 203 -7.19 5.96 4.89
C LEU A 203 -7.79 4.60 5.21
N PHE A 204 -8.16 3.87 4.18
CA PHE A 204 -8.70 2.52 4.30
C PHE A 204 -7.73 1.54 3.64
N GLY A 205 -7.42 0.43 4.30
CA GLY A 205 -6.47 -0.54 3.76
C GLY A 205 -6.78 -2.00 4.06
N ILE A 206 -6.12 -2.87 3.31
CA ILE A 206 -6.13 -4.33 3.52
C ILE A 206 -4.70 -4.87 3.55
N ARG A 207 -4.50 -6.00 4.24
CA ARG A 207 -3.24 -6.75 4.25
C ARG A 207 -3.35 -8.06 3.46
N LEU A 208 -2.32 -8.33 2.65
CA LEU A 208 -2.09 -9.60 1.95
C LEU A 208 -0.64 -10.04 2.17
N GLY A 209 -0.43 -10.99 3.08
CA GLY A 209 0.90 -11.37 3.56
C GLY A 209 1.48 -10.26 4.42
N GLU A 210 2.68 -9.80 4.09
CA GLU A 210 3.34 -8.66 4.74
C GLU A 210 3.17 -7.35 3.94
N ASP A 211 2.35 -7.36 2.88
CA ASP A 211 2.06 -6.20 2.06
C ASP A 211 0.69 -5.58 2.42
N VAL A 212 0.68 -4.26 2.61
CA VAL A 212 -0.52 -3.48 2.93
C VAL A 212 -0.83 -2.49 1.82
N PHE A 213 -2.10 -2.43 1.42
CA PHE A 213 -2.58 -1.55 0.35
C PHE A 213 -3.64 -0.62 0.89
N LEU A 214 -3.42 0.69 0.76
CA LEU A 214 -4.23 1.75 1.34
C LEU A 214 -4.80 2.65 0.23
N SER A 215 -6.10 2.86 0.26
CA SER A 215 -6.82 3.84 -0.56
C SER A 215 -6.94 5.16 0.19
N ALA A 216 -6.71 6.28 -0.51
CA ALA A 216 -6.75 7.62 0.07
C ALA A 216 -7.38 8.67 -0.87
N ASP A 217 -8.21 9.57 -0.33
CA ASP A 217 -8.77 10.71 -1.08
C ASP A 217 -8.54 12.04 -0.35
N PHE A 218 -7.69 12.87 -0.94
CA PHE A 218 -7.35 14.22 -0.50
C PHE A 218 -7.72 15.28 -1.55
N ALA A 219 -8.31 14.90 -2.69
CA ALA A 219 -8.46 15.79 -3.83
C ALA A 219 -9.37 17.00 -3.60
N SER A 220 -10.31 16.92 -2.66
CA SER A 220 -11.23 18.02 -2.33
C SER A 220 -10.69 18.98 -1.26
N LYS A 221 -9.53 18.68 -0.66
CA LYS A 221 -9.04 19.40 0.52
C LYS A 221 -7.73 20.12 0.21
N LYS A 222 -7.83 21.42 -0.09
CA LYS A 222 -6.67 22.34 -0.22
C LYS A 222 -5.77 22.35 1.03
N SER A 223 -6.27 21.90 2.18
CA SER A 223 -5.56 21.84 3.47
C SER A 223 -5.12 20.44 3.89
N ALA A 224 -5.36 19.40 3.09
CA ALA A 224 -4.86 18.06 3.40
C ALA A 224 -3.33 18.05 3.21
N ASP A 225 -2.63 18.27 4.31
CA ASP A 225 -1.18 18.19 4.42
C ASP A 225 -0.77 16.73 4.21
N SER A 226 -0.51 16.39 2.95
CA SER A 226 -0.17 15.02 2.53
C SER A 226 1.08 14.50 3.27
N ALA A 227 1.99 15.38 3.71
CA ALA A 227 3.14 14.99 4.53
C ALA A 227 2.72 14.55 5.94
N LYS A 228 1.77 15.25 6.59
CA LYS A 228 1.23 14.82 7.89
C LYS A 228 0.46 13.51 7.82
N VAL A 229 -0.24 13.27 6.71
CA VAL A 229 -0.90 11.98 6.46
C VAL A 229 0.13 10.86 6.41
N LEU A 230 1.24 11.04 5.69
CA LEU A 230 2.31 10.05 5.62
C LEU A 230 2.96 9.80 6.98
N GLY A 231 3.14 10.85 7.79
CA GLY A 231 3.54 10.69 9.19
C GLY A 231 2.58 9.80 9.97
N SER A 232 1.27 9.98 9.81
CA SER A 232 0.26 9.14 10.47
C SER A 232 0.33 7.66 10.03
N VAL A 233 0.61 7.40 8.76
CA VAL A 233 0.82 6.04 8.24
C VAL A 233 2.08 5.41 8.82
N LEU A 234 3.18 6.18 8.85
CA LEU A 234 4.44 5.73 9.42
C LEU A 234 4.28 5.36 10.89
N ASP A 235 3.74 6.27 11.70
CA ASP A 235 3.54 6.07 13.14
C ASP A 235 2.61 4.87 13.42
N PHE A 236 1.55 4.72 12.63
CA PHE A 236 0.61 3.60 12.77
C PHE A 236 1.29 2.24 12.60
N PHE A 237 2.04 2.04 11.52
CA PHE A 237 2.72 0.76 11.29
C PHE A 237 3.99 0.60 12.13
N ALA A 238 4.65 1.68 12.56
CA ALA A 238 5.79 1.62 13.47
C ALA A 238 5.41 1.07 14.85
N ALA A 239 4.15 1.27 15.25
CA ALA A 239 3.62 0.70 16.50
C ALA A 239 3.34 -0.81 16.43
N MET A 240 3.44 -1.44 15.24
CA MET A 240 3.20 -2.87 15.10
C MET A 240 4.45 -3.70 15.43
N PRO A 241 4.31 -4.88 16.08
CA PRO A 241 5.46 -5.72 16.43
C PRO A 241 6.31 -6.18 15.23
N ASN A 242 5.73 -6.25 14.04
CA ASN A 242 6.37 -6.64 12.78
C ASN A 242 6.61 -5.43 11.85
N ALA A 243 6.79 -4.22 12.38
CA ALA A 243 6.99 -2.99 11.59
C ALA A 243 8.11 -3.10 10.53
N ASN A 244 9.17 -3.86 10.81
CA ASN A 244 10.28 -4.08 9.87
C ASN A 244 9.89 -4.96 8.68
N ASP A 245 8.92 -5.85 8.84
CA ASP A 245 8.54 -6.82 7.82
C ASP A 245 7.40 -6.29 6.92
N ILE A 246 6.60 -5.35 7.43
CA ILE A 246 5.46 -4.78 6.70
C ILE A 246 5.93 -3.76 5.65
N GLN A 247 5.54 -3.97 4.39
CA GLN A 247 5.55 -2.92 3.37
C GLN A 247 4.15 -2.39 3.18
N TRP A 248 4.01 -1.08 3.02
CA TRP A 248 2.71 -0.46 2.76
C TRP A 248 2.77 0.42 1.51
N LEU A 249 1.65 0.47 0.79
CA LEU A 249 1.46 1.31 -0.38
C LEU A 249 0.16 2.10 -0.22
N VAL A 250 0.27 3.42 -0.23
CA VAL A 250 -0.85 4.35 -0.26
C VAL A 250 -1.02 4.81 -1.70
N ALA A 251 -2.17 4.55 -2.32
CA ALA A 251 -2.51 5.11 -3.61
C ALA A 251 -3.87 5.77 -3.58
N GLY A 252 -4.04 6.76 -4.45
CA GLY A 252 -5.28 7.48 -4.54
C GLY A 252 -5.08 8.89 -5.05
N SER A 253 -6.00 9.76 -4.64
CA SER A 253 -6.09 11.12 -5.16
C SER A 253 -5.49 12.10 -4.16
N PHE A 254 -4.34 12.66 -4.48
CA PHE A 254 -3.65 13.65 -3.67
C PHE A 254 -4.04 15.08 -4.08
N SER A 255 -3.76 16.04 -3.20
CA SER A 255 -4.02 17.47 -3.43
C SER A 255 -2.79 18.22 -4.00
N THR A 256 -1.66 17.54 -4.13
CA THR A 256 -0.36 18.13 -4.49
C THR A 256 0.40 17.24 -5.47
N THR A 257 1.30 17.81 -6.27
CA THR A 257 2.13 17.07 -7.24
C THR A 257 3.20 16.24 -6.52
N PRO A 258 3.73 15.17 -7.15
CA PRO A 258 4.82 14.37 -6.59
C PRO A 258 6.02 15.21 -6.14
N GLN A 259 6.41 16.21 -6.94
CA GLN A 259 7.57 17.07 -6.65
C GLN A 259 7.30 17.99 -5.47
N ALA A 260 6.11 18.60 -5.41
CA ALA A 260 5.73 19.45 -4.30
C ALA A 260 5.56 18.66 -3.00
N LEU A 261 5.03 17.43 -3.09
CA LEU A 261 5.00 16.51 -1.96
C LEU A 261 6.42 16.19 -1.47
N GLN A 262 7.32 15.76 -2.37
CA GLN A 262 8.71 15.43 -2.02
C GLN A 262 9.39 16.60 -1.28
N ALA A 263 9.22 17.83 -1.78
CA ALA A 263 9.78 19.02 -1.17
C ALA A 263 9.21 19.36 0.22
N SER A 264 7.97 18.94 0.50
CA SER A 264 7.28 19.20 1.77
C SER A 264 7.61 18.20 2.89
N ILE A 265 8.21 17.05 2.55
CA ILE A 265 8.45 15.95 3.47
C ILE A 265 9.83 16.10 4.14
N ALA A 266 9.89 15.87 5.47
CA ALA A 266 11.15 15.89 6.21
C ALA A 266 12.14 14.80 5.73
N PRO A 267 13.47 15.05 5.71
CA PRO A 267 14.46 14.09 5.18
C PRO A 267 14.34 12.68 5.78
N LYS A 268 14.11 12.58 7.10
CA LYS A 268 13.92 11.30 7.78
C LYS A 268 12.74 10.48 7.25
N ILE A 269 11.66 11.14 6.81
CA ILE A 269 10.51 10.45 6.19
C ILE A 269 10.84 10.08 4.74
N GLN A 270 11.60 10.92 4.02
CA GLN A 270 12.00 10.63 2.64
C GLN A 270 12.79 9.33 2.52
N GLU A 271 13.63 9.00 3.51
CA GLU A 271 14.38 7.74 3.56
C GLU A 271 13.50 6.49 3.75
N ARG A 272 12.21 6.68 4.04
CA ARG A 272 11.26 5.63 4.44
C ARG A 272 10.17 5.38 3.41
N ILE A 273 10.19 6.15 2.32
CA ILE A 273 9.15 6.13 1.30
C ILE A 273 9.75 6.19 -0.11
N ASN A 274 8.92 5.86 -1.09
CA ASN A 274 9.18 6.11 -2.50
C ASN A 274 7.88 6.55 -3.18
N ILE A 275 7.93 7.68 -3.91
CA ILE A 275 6.79 8.20 -4.66
C ILE A 275 6.79 7.57 -6.06
N ILE A 276 5.67 6.96 -6.42
CA ILE A 276 5.47 6.23 -7.68
C ILE A 276 4.37 6.95 -8.46
N ALA A 277 4.77 7.73 -9.45
CA ALA A 277 3.86 8.59 -10.21
C ALA A 277 4.11 8.49 -11.72
N THR A 278 3.09 8.83 -12.51
CA THR A 278 3.21 8.92 -13.98
C THR A 278 4.04 10.14 -14.39
N SER A 279 4.51 10.18 -15.63
CA SER A 279 5.07 11.42 -16.22
C SER A 279 4.00 12.31 -16.86
N THR A 280 2.77 11.81 -16.96
CA THR A 280 1.64 12.43 -17.65
C THR A 280 0.54 12.84 -16.67
N PRO A 281 -0.32 13.81 -17.04
CA PRO A 281 -1.47 14.19 -16.22
C PRO A 281 -2.41 13.03 -15.91
N THR A 282 -2.93 12.98 -14.69
CA THR A 282 -3.87 11.96 -14.20
C THR A 282 -5.30 12.48 -14.12
N ARG A 283 -5.52 13.75 -14.49
CA ARG A 283 -6.82 14.40 -14.56
C ARG A 283 -7.02 15.09 -15.90
N LYS A 284 -8.28 15.14 -16.37
CA LYS A 284 -8.66 15.88 -17.60
C LYS A 284 -8.33 17.38 -17.51
N SER A 285 -8.42 17.95 -16.31
CA SER A 285 -8.03 19.34 -16.03
C SER A 285 -6.51 19.59 -16.05
N GLY A 286 -5.71 18.54 -16.26
CA GLY A 286 -4.27 18.58 -16.10
C GLY A 286 -3.81 18.29 -14.67
N GLY A 287 -2.49 18.23 -14.50
CA GLY A 287 -1.83 17.88 -13.24
C GLY A 287 -1.66 16.38 -13.03
N ASN A 288 -0.60 16.01 -12.32
CA ASN A 288 -0.34 14.66 -11.84
C ASN A 288 -0.62 14.65 -10.33
N LEU A 289 -1.81 14.18 -9.98
CA LEU A 289 -2.37 14.29 -8.63
C LEU A 289 -2.97 12.96 -8.16
N ASP A 290 -2.84 11.91 -8.96
CA ASP A 290 -3.26 10.56 -8.61
C ASP A 290 -2.04 9.67 -8.78
N TYR A 291 -1.46 9.21 -7.67
CA TYR A 291 -0.21 8.46 -7.67
C TYR A 291 -0.18 7.50 -6.48
N ALA A 292 0.93 6.81 -6.30
CA ALA A 292 1.17 5.97 -5.15
C ALA A 292 2.42 6.37 -4.39
N ILE A 293 2.46 5.98 -3.12
CA ILE A 293 3.59 6.15 -2.22
C ILE A 293 3.76 4.80 -1.53
N SER A 294 4.91 4.17 -1.74
CA SER A 294 5.27 2.94 -1.04
C SER A 294 6.23 3.25 0.10
N GLY A 295 6.24 2.43 1.15
CA GLY A 295 7.12 2.63 2.30
C GLY A 295 7.16 1.46 3.26
N ASN A 296 7.98 1.62 4.29
CA ASN A 296 8.12 0.69 5.41
C ASN A 296 8.31 1.51 6.70
N SER A 297 7.74 1.04 7.81
CA SER A 297 7.73 1.75 9.09
C SER A 297 8.67 1.17 10.15
N GLY A 298 9.59 0.26 9.78
CA GLY A 298 10.67 -0.27 10.61
C GLY A 298 11.72 0.76 11.07
N GLU A 299 12.94 0.34 11.33
CA GLU A 299 14.03 1.27 11.71
C GLU A 299 14.97 1.57 10.54
N ASN A 300 15.07 0.64 9.59
CA ASN A 300 15.99 0.73 8.46
C ASN A 300 15.45 1.63 7.34
N PRO A 301 16.34 2.24 6.53
CA PRO A 301 15.95 2.90 5.29
C PRO A 301 15.16 1.97 4.37
N TYR A 302 14.15 2.51 3.70
CA TYR A 302 13.27 1.73 2.84
C TYR A 302 13.94 1.46 1.48
N LEU A 303 14.15 0.17 1.17
CA LEU A 303 14.62 -0.26 -0.13
C LEU A 303 13.42 -0.45 -1.06
N ALA A 304 13.09 0.61 -1.79
CA ALA A 304 11.91 0.63 -2.65
C ALA A 304 11.99 -0.41 -3.78
N PRO A 305 10.94 -1.24 -3.97
CA PRO A 305 10.85 -2.09 -5.15
C PRO A 305 10.72 -1.22 -6.41
N PRO A 306 11.20 -1.69 -7.57
CA PRO A 306 11.19 -0.94 -8.83
C PRO A 306 9.79 -0.93 -9.47
N LEU A 307 8.81 -0.38 -8.76
CA LEU A 307 7.45 -0.19 -9.23
C LEU A 307 7.36 1.09 -10.07
N LYS A 308 6.52 1.06 -11.10
CA LYS A 308 6.25 2.17 -12.00
C LYS A 308 4.75 2.39 -12.13
N ALA A 309 4.36 3.64 -12.30
CA ALA A 309 2.98 4.02 -12.53
C ALA A 309 2.75 4.36 -14.01
N TYR A 310 1.61 3.93 -14.54
CA TYR A 310 1.18 4.17 -15.92
C TYR A 310 -0.31 4.51 -15.94
N LEU A 311 -0.76 5.24 -16.95
CA LEU A 311 -2.19 5.50 -17.13
C LEU A 311 -2.92 4.19 -17.51
N GLY A 312 -4.06 3.96 -16.87
CA GLY A 312 -4.87 2.75 -17.03
C GLY A 312 -5.60 2.62 -18.36
N TYR A 313 -5.38 3.52 -19.32
CA TYR A 313 -6.02 3.50 -20.64
C TYR A 313 -5.87 2.15 -21.36
N GLY A 314 -4.70 1.51 -21.25
CA GLY A 314 -4.45 0.21 -21.89
C GLY A 314 -5.37 -0.92 -21.40
N SER A 315 -5.96 -0.78 -20.22
CA SER A 315 -6.88 -1.75 -19.63
C SER A 315 -8.35 -1.42 -19.93
N ILE A 316 -8.67 -0.22 -20.42
CA ILE A 316 -10.06 0.27 -20.53
C ILE A 316 -10.46 0.33 -22.00
N ARG A 317 -11.45 -0.49 -22.39
CA ARG A 317 -11.93 -0.59 -23.78
C ARG A 317 -13.22 0.18 -24.07
N ALA A 318 -13.88 0.71 -23.02
CA ALA A 318 -15.11 1.47 -23.12
C ALA A 318 -14.85 2.95 -22.84
N PRO A 319 -15.67 3.87 -23.39
CA PRO A 319 -15.65 5.27 -22.96
C PRO A 319 -15.83 5.34 -21.45
N PHE A 320 -14.90 5.99 -20.74
CA PHE A 320 -15.07 6.29 -19.32
C PHE A 320 -15.22 7.81 -19.15
N ASP A 321 -16.30 8.22 -18.51
CA ASP A 321 -16.55 9.63 -18.18
C ASP A 321 -16.22 9.88 -16.71
N SER A 322 -14.94 10.12 -16.45
CA SER A 322 -14.45 10.66 -15.18
C SER A 322 -13.40 11.72 -15.47
N ASP A 323 -13.35 12.76 -14.65
CA ASP A 323 -12.25 13.73 -14.68
C ASP A 323 -10.92 13.12 -14.24
N PHE A 324 -10.98 11.97 -13.57
CA PHE A 324 -9.84 11.23 -13.07
C PHE A 324 -9.57 10.03 -13.96
N ILE A 325 -8.30 9.86 -14.31
CA ILE A 325 -7.82 8.76 -15.13
C ILE A 325 -7.27 7.68 -14.17
N PRO A 326 -7.68 6.41 -14.30
CA PRO A 326 -7.10 5.33 -13.50
C PRO A 326 -5.58 5.27 -13.70
N ILE A 327 -4.87 4.89 -12.65
CA ILE A 327 -3.44 4.57 -12.72
C ILE A 327 -3.24 3.09 -12.42
N ASN A 328 -2.30 2.45 -13.13
CA ASN A 328 -1.81 1.12 -12.85
C ASN A 328 -0.39 1.21 -12.30
N ILE A 329 -0.06 0.39 -11.31
CA ILE A 329 1.23 0.31 -10.63
C ILE A 329 1.68 -1.14 -10.66
N SER A 330 2.84 -1.39 -11.25
CA SER A 330 3.45 -2.72 -11.32
C SER A 330 4.97 -2.59 -11.51
N ARG A 331 5.68 -3.72 -11.46
CA ARG A 331 7.05 -3.81 -11.97
C ARG A 331 7.11 -3.47 -13.47
#